data_AF-A0A7C3WUC9-F1
#
_entry.id   AF-A0A7C3WUC9-F1
#
_cell.length_a   1.000
_cell.length_b   1.000
_cell.length_c   1.000
_cell.angle_alpha   90.00
_cell.angle_beta   90.00
_cell.angle_gamma   90.00
#
_symmetry.space_group_name_H-M   'P 1'
#
loop_
_entity.id
_entity.type
_entity.pdbx_description
1 polymer ?
#
loop_
_entity_poly.entity_id
_entity_poly.type
_entity_poly.pdbx_seq_one_letter_code
_entity_poly.pdbx_strand_id
1 'polypeptide(L)'
;MFVKREEAVRRATSLLTKALLVNLVVVFIPPVYIMKFSGGIGLHTYIALVFLVISLASLLAVWFARRALEDYDLASASTAATLGVVLGTVGGVVVVGLLTHRALKLIKSI
;
A
#
# COMPACT_ATOMS: atom_id res chain seq x y z
N MET A 1 -22.04 12.30 -17.37
CA MET A 1 -20.62 12.35 -16.93
C MET A 1 -20.39 11.69 -15.57
N PHE A 2 -21.38 11.70 -14.67
CA PHE A 2 -21.33 11.06 -13.34
C PHE A 2 -21.07 9.54 -13.35
N VAL A 3 -21.72 8.78 -14.26
CA VAL A 3 -21.56 7.32 -14.37
C VAL A 3 -20.10 6.89 -14.61
N LYS A 4 -19.35 7.65 -15.42
CA LYS A 4 -17.93 7.37 -15.68
C LYS A 4 -17.03 7.62 -14.48
N ARG A 5 -17.36 8.63 -13.64
CA ARG A 5 -16.62 8.91 -12.40
C ARG A 5 -16.85 7.82 -11.36
N GLU A 6 -18.09 7.39 -11.20
CA GLU A 6 -18.46 6.35 -10.24
C GLU A 6 -17.80 5.00 -10.57
N GLU A 7 -17.74 4.62 -11.85
CA GLU A 7 -16.99 3.45 -12.30
C GLU A 7 -15.47 3.57 -12.05
N ALA A 8 -14.90 4.76 -12.27
CA ALA A 8 -13.48 5.01 -12.03
C ALA A 8 -13.13 4.94 -10.54
N VAL A 9 -13.95 5.52 -9.67
CA VAL A 9 -13.83 5.39 -8.20
C VAL A 9 -13.91 3.92 -7.81
N ARG A 10 -14.93 3.19 -8.28
CA ARG A 10 -15.12 1.76 -7.93
C ARG A 10 -13.92 0.90 -8.34
N ARG A 11 -13.36 1.14 -9.53
CA ARG A 11 -12.15 0.45 -10.00
C ARG A 11 -10.92 0.81 -9.17
N ALA A 12 -10.72 2.09 -8.86
CA ALA A 12 -9.62 2.54 -8.02
C ALA A 12 -9.70 1.96 -6.60
N THR A 13 -10.87 1.98 -5.97
CA THR A 13 -11.11 1.36 -4.65
C THR A 13 -10.86 -0.15 -4.68
N SER A 14 -11.28 -0.86 -5.74
CA SER A 14 -10.99 -2.29 -5.91
C SER A 14 -9.49 -2.57 -5.98
N LEU A 15 -8.73 -1.76 -6.74
CA LEU A 15 -7.27 -1.89 -6.84
C LEU A 15 -6.57 -1.60 -5.51
N LEU A 16 -6.98 -0.54 -4.80
CA LEU A 16 -6.47 -0.22 -3.47
C LEU A 16 -6.80 -1.30 -2.45
N THR A 17 -7.97 -1.93 -2.56
CA THR A 17 -8.36 -3.07 -1.71
C THR A 17 -7.48 -4.28 -1.97
N LYS A 18 -7.20 -4.60 -3.24
CA LYS A 18 -6.24 -5.66 -3.60
C LYS A 18 -4.84 -5.34 -3.08
N ALA A 19 -4.40 -4.09 -3.23
CA ALA A 19 -3.11 -3.64 -2.71
C ALA A 19 -3.04 -3.79 -1.18
N LEU A 20 -4.11 -3.44 -0.46
CA LEU A 20 -4.22 -3.66 0.99
C LEU A 20 -4.08 -5.13 1.36
N LEU A 21 -4.82 -6.02 0.70
CA LEU A 21 -4.77 -7.46 0.99
C LEU A 21 -3.36 -8.03 0.76
N VAL A 22 -2.73 -7.68 -0.36
CA VAL A 22 -1.35 -8.12 -0.64
C VAL A 22 -0.37 -7.56 0.39
N ASN A 23 -0.48 -6.28 0.72
CA ASN A 23 0.40 -5.64 1.70
C ASN A 23 0.24 -6.26 3.09
N LEU A 24 -0.99 -6.63 3.47
CA LEU A 24 -1.29 -7.28 4.73
C LEU A 24 -0.56 -8.62 4.86
N VAL A 25 -0.56 -9.44 3.80
CA VAL A 25 0.23 -10.70 3.76
C VAL A 25 1.72 -10.42 3.92
N VAL A 26 2.23 -9.36 3.29
CA VAL A 26 3.66 -9.03 3.33
C VAL A 26 4.11 -8.51 4.69
N VAL A 27 3.27 -7.74 5.39
CA VAL A 27 3.53 -7.27 6.76
C VAL A 27 3.76 -8.43 7.75
N PHE A 28 3.22 -9.63 7.47
CA PHE A 28 3.47 -10.82 8.30
C PHE A 28 4.78 -11.54 8.01
N ILE A 29 5.45 -11.27 6.88
CA ILE A 29 6.72 -11.93 6.53
C ILE A 29 7.82 -11.64 7.57
N PRO A 30 8.07 -10.37 7.99
CA PRO A 30 9.12 -10.08 8.95
C PRO A 30 8.90 -10.67 10.35
N PRO A 31 7.70 -10.58 10.97
CA PRO A 31 7.44 -11.24 12.25
C PRO A 31 7.69 -12.75 12.20
N VAL A 32 7.23 -13.43 11.14
CA VAL A 32 7.45 -14.88 10.97
C VAL A 32 8.94 -15.19 10.79
N TYR A 33 9.67 -14.37 10.04
CA TYR A 33 11.11 -14.50 9.87
C TYR A 33 11.85 -14.32 11.20
N ILE A 34 11.53 -13.28 11.96
CA ILE A 34 12.15 -12.99 13.27
C ILE A 34 11.88 -14.14 14.25
N MET A 35 10.66 -14.66 14.30
CA MET A 35 10.30 -15.77 15.20
C MET A 35 11.02 -17.08 14.84
N LYS A 36 11.20 -17.40 13.55
CA LYS A 36 11.88 -18.64 13.12
C LYS A 36 13.39 -18.60 13.26
N PHE A 37 14.02 -17.44 13.10
CA PHE A 37 15.47 -17.28 13.12
C PHE A 37 15.99 -16.65 14.42
N SER A 38 15.29 -16.90 15.54
CA SER A 38 15.54 -16.37 16.90
C SER A 38 16.88 -16.83 17.55
N GLY A 39 17.96 -16.98 16.77
CA GLY A 39 19.28 -17.40 17.25
C GLY A 39 20.18 -16.25 17.75
N GLY A 40 19.80 -14.98 17.56
CA GLY A 40 20.55 -13.82 18.07
C GLY A 40 20.17 -12.54 17.33
N ILE A 41 20.24 -11.39 18.00
CA ILE A 41 20.00 -10.07 17.36
C ILE A 41 21.18 -9.79 16.44
N GLY A 42 20.96 -9.89 15.13
CA GLY A 42 21.98 -9.64 14.11
C GLY A 42 21.49 -8.66 13.04
N LEU A 43 22.34 -8.40 12.04
CA LEU A 43 22.04 -7.51 10.91
C LEU A 43 20.71 -7.89 10.21
N HIS A 44 20.43 -9.19 10.11
CA HIS A 44 19.20 -9.72 9.53
C HIS A 44 17.93 -9.32 10.32
N THR A 45 18.01 -9.22 11.65
CA THR A 45 16.91 -8.76 12.51
C THR A 45 16.62 -7.28 12.27
N TYR A 46 17.66 -6.45 12.14
CA TYR A 46 17.50 -5.01 11.83
C TYR A 46 16.91 -4.80 10.44
N ILE A 47 17.37 -5.53 9.43
CA ILE A 47 16.81 -5.46 8.06
C ILE A 47 15.33 -5.87 8.07
N ALA A 48 14.98 -6.95 8.78
CA ALA A 48 13.58 -7.38 8.92
C ALA A 48 12.71 -6.32 9.62
N LEU A 49 13.24 -5.65 10.65
CA LEU A 49 12.56 -4.55 11.33
C LEU A 49 12.35 -3.33 10.42
N VAL A 50 13.37 -2.92 9.67
CA VAL A 50 13.26 -1.83 8.69
C VAL A 50 12.21 -2.17 7.64
N PHE A 51 12.26 -3.40 7.10
CA PHE A 51 11.26 -3.87 6.14
C PHE A 51 9.85 -3.88 6.74
N LEU A 52 9.70 -4.28 8.01
CA LEU A 52 8.42 -4.24 8.72
C LEU A 52 7.87 -2.82 8.83
N VAL A 53 8.71 -1.86 9.23
CA VAL A 53 8.33 -0.44 9.35
C VAL A 53 7.88 0.11 8.00
N ILE A 54 8.62 -0.17 6.92
CA ILE A 54 8.26 0.29 5.58
C ILE A 54 6.96 -0.37 5.11
N SER A 55 6.77 -1.67 5.38
CA SER A 55 5.55 -2.40 5.02
C SER A 55 4.32 -1.84 5.75
N LEU A 56 4.45 -1.54 7.04
CA LEU A 56 3.40 -0.89 7.83
C LEU A 56 3.09 0.52 7.32
N ALA A 57 4.10 1.32 7.02
CA ALA A 57 3.91 2.66 6.45
C ALA A 57 3.21 2.59 5.09
N SER A 58 3.60 1.64 4.23
CA SER A 58 2.93 1.38 2.96
C SER A 58 1.48 0.95 3.17
N LEU A 59 1.20 0.08 4.14
CA LEU A 59 -0.15 -0.40 4.46
C LEU A 59 -1.06 0.78 4.86
N LEU A 60 -0.56 1.64 5.76
CA LEU A 60 -1.26 2.83 6.21
C LEU A 60 -1.50 3.81 5.06
N ALA A 61 -0.50 4.05 4.20
CA ALA A 61 -0.65 4.94 3.05
C ALA A 61 -1.72 4.46 2.06
N VAL A 62 -1.74 3.16 1.74
CA VAL A 62 -2.77 2.57 0.87
C VAL A 62 -4.15 2.60 1.55
N TRP A 63 -4.21 2.37 2.86
CA TRP A 63 -5.45 2.47 3.64
C TRP A 63 -6.01 3.90 3.62
N PHE A 64 -5.17 4.90 3.90
CA PHE A 64 -5.57 6.31 3.85
C PHE A 64 -6.00 6.73 2.43
N ALA A 65 -5.29 6.29 1.40
CA ALA A 65 -5.66 6.56 0.01
C ALA A 65 -7.04 6.00 -0.33
N ARG A 66 -7.34 4.78 0.13
CA ARG A 66 -8.65 4.16 -0.05
C ARG A 66 -9.73 4.94 0.71
N ARG A 67 -9.46 5.30 1.96
CA ARG A 67 -10.43 6.00 2.79
C ARG A 67 -10.76 7.39 2.23
N ALA A 68 -9.74 8.17 1.88
CA ALA A 68 -9.92 9.47 1.26
C ALA A 68 -10.69 9.39 -0.08
N LEU A 69 -10.49 8.31 -0.84
CA LEU A 69 -11.23 8.07 -2.07
C LEU A 69 -12.72 7.74 -1.82
N GLU A 70 -13.02 6.98 -0.76
CA GLU A 70 -14.41 6.72 -0.31
C GLU A 70 -15.10 8.00 0.18
N ASP A 71 -14.34 8.90 0.83
CA ASP A 71 -14.80 10.21 1.30
C ASP A 71 -14.82 11.29 0.18
N TYR A 72 -14.56 10.91 -1.08
CA TYR A 72 -14.48 11.81 -2.26
C TYR A 72 -13.43 12.93 -2.19
N ASP A 73 -12.46 12.86 -1.28
CA ASP A 73 -11.33 13.78 -1.21
C ASP A 73 -10.19 13.33 -2.14
N LEU A 74 -10.28 13.75 -3.41
CA LEU A 74 -9.33 13.38 -4.47
C LEU A 74 -7.91 13.91 -4.21
N ALA A 75 -7.77 15.07 -3.56
CA ALA A 75 -6.46 15.66 -3.27
C ALA A 75 -5.69 14.82 -2.25
N SER A 76 -6.36 14.48 -1.14
CA SER A 76 -5.80 13.60 -0.11
C SER A 76 -5.60 12.17 -0.63
N ALA A 77 -6.54 11.63 -1.41
CA ALA A 77 -6.44 10.30 -2.00
C ALA A 77 -5.23 10.19 -2.94
N SER A 78 -4.98 11.20 -3.78
CA SER A 78 -3.85 11.20 -4.70
C SER A 78 -2.50 11.33 -3.98
N THR A 79 -2.44 12.12 -2.92
CA THR A 79 -1.22 12.31 -2.12
C THR A 79 -0.87 11.02 -1.36
N ALA A 80 -1.85 10.44 -0.67
CA ALA A 80 -1.68 9.17 0.04
C ALA A 80 -1.37 8.01 -0.92
N ALA A 81 -2.01 7.95 -2.09
CA ALA A 81 -1.70 6.94 -3.10
C ALA A 81 -0.28 7.10 -3.65
N THR A 82 0.21 8.33 -3.83
CA THR A 82 1.59 8.58 -4.27
C THR A 82 2.60 8.08 -3.23
N LEU A 83 2.36 8.35 -1.95
CA LEU A 83 3.16 7.78 -0.86
C LEU A 83 3.10 6.26 -0.84
N GLY A 84 1.91 5.68 -1.03
CA GLY A 84 1.72 4.23 -1.10
C GLY A 84 2.45 3.58 -2.28
N VAL A 85 2.58 4.27 -3.42
CA VAL A 85 3.40 3.82 -4.55
C VAL A 85 4.87 3.80 -4.16
N VAL A 86 5.42 4.91 -3.65
CA VAL A 86 6.84 5.01 -3.30
C VAL A 86 7.21 4.00 -2.23
N LEU A 87 6.43 3.93 -1.15
CA LEU A 87 6.67 3.00 -0.05
C LEU A 87 6.46 1.54 -0.48
N GLY A 88 5.47 1.27 -1.35
CA GLY A 88 5.21 -0.06 -1.88
C GLY A 88 6.33 -0.55 -2.81
N THR A 89 6.86 0.29 -3.71
CA THR A 89 7.95 -0.09 -4.61
C THR A 89 9.30 -0.18 -3.92
N VAL A 90 9.65 0.80 -3.08
CA VAL A 90 10.94 0.83 -2.37
C VAL A 90 10.99 -0.20 -1.25
N GLY A 91 9.85 -0.45 -0.59
CA GLY A 91 9.72 -1.45 0.48
C GLY A 91 9.76 -2.90 0.03
N GLY A 92 10.15 -3.20 -1.21
CA GLY A 92 10.28 -4.56 -1.71
C GLY A 92 8.95 -5.22 -2.11
N VAL A 93 7.84 -4.48 -2.16
CA VAL A 93 6.51 -4.99 -2.53
C VAL A 93 6.05 -4.40 -3.85
N VAL A 94 6.79 -4.73 -4.91
CA VAL A 94 6.57 -4.23 -6.28
C VAL A 94 5.11 -4.40 -6.72
N VAL A 95 4.45 -5.50 -6.31
CA VAL A 95 3.04 -5.76 -6.61
C VAL A 95 2.12 -4.72 -5.97
N VAL A 96 2.34 -4.36 -4.70
CA VAL A 96 1.57 -3.31 -4.01
C VAL A 96 1.83 -1.97 -4.69
N GLY A 97 3.09 -1.63 -4.96
CA GLY A 97 3.44 -0.40 -5.67
C GLY A 97 2.74 -0.28 -7.03
N LEU A 98 2.71 -1.36 -7.82
CA LEU A 98 2.06 -1.41 -9.12
C LEU A 98 0.53 -1.22 -9.03
N LEU A 99 -0.11 -1.91 -8.09
CA LEU A 99 -1.56 -1.81 -7.88
C LEU A 99 -1.96 -0.39 -7.43
N THR A 100 -1.21 0.19 -6.48
CA THR A 100 -1.41 1.56 -6.01
C THR A 100 -1.15 2.57 -7.13
N HIS A 101 -0.18 2.32 -8.00
CA HIS A 101 0.11 3.21 -9.14
C HIS A 101 -1.02 3.20 -10.18
N ARG A 102 -1.56 2.01 -10.48
CA ARG A 102 -2.74 1.88 -11.35
C ARG A 102 -3.95 2.59 -10.74
N ALA A 103 -4.16 2.46 -9.44
CA ALA A 103 -5.22 3.20 -8.74
C ALA A 103 -4.99 4.71 -8.80
N LEU A 104 -3.76 5.18 -8.58
CA LEU A 104 -3.41 6.60 -8.65
C LEU A 104 -3.68 7.20 -10.03
N LYS A 105 -3.36 6.48 -11.11
CA LYS A 105 -3.63 6.92 -12.47
C LYS A 105 -5.13 7.08 -12.72
N LEU A 106 -5.96 6.19 -12.15
CA LEU A 106 -7.41 6.31 -12.20
C LEU A 106 -7.90 7.50 -11.38
N ILE A 107 -7.40 7.70 -10.16
CA ILE A 107 -7.77 8.83 -9.29
C ILE A 107 -7.50 10.17 -9.97
N LYS A 108 -6.32 10.31 -10.60
CA LYS A 108 -5.94 11.53 -11.33
C LYS A 108 -6.73 11.76 -12.63
N SER A 109 -7.44 10.74 -13.12
CA SER A 109 -8.26 10.84 -14.33
C SER A 109 -9.73 11.19 -14.08
N ILE A 110 -10.14 11.27 -12.79
CA ILE A 110 -11.51 11.57 -12.34
C ILE A 110 -11.71 13.09 -12.31
#